data_AF-A0A0G0FRB4-F1
#
_entry.id   AF-A0A0G0FRB4-F1
#
_cell.length_a   1.000
_cell.length_b   1.000
_cell.length_c   1.000
_cell.angle_alpha   90.00
_cell.angle_beta   90.00
_cell.angle_gamma   90.00
#
_symmetry.space_group_name_H-M   'P 1'
#
loop_
_entity.id
_entity.type
_entity.pdbx_description
1 polymer ?
#
loop_
_entity_poly.entity_id
_entity_poly.type
_entity_poly.pdbx_seq_one_letter_code
_entity_poly.pdbx_strand_id
1 'polypeptide(L)'
;MDKIRQKYNKIKREMINGPENWLVFCNKKLGDISNIDGSYLKNFLLVILVSFLSVFTYFSLESIDNIKYQPAKTMQVNLVKRNIELENRIRKATAGFPIENMTRYIAQEDEQTAAFIVAIAKKESNWGKRTPKRNGEECNNFWGFRQKRERMGSGGHTCFDNQRDAVKSVADRIKELIDNGINTPEEMVVWKCGYSCDAHNPESVDKWIADVKYYYNKF
;
A
#
# COMPACT_ATOMS: atom_id res chain seq x y z
N MET A 1 17.25 -15.52 11.37
CA MET A 1 15.97 -15.36 12.08
C MET A 1 15.99 -15.90 13.53
N ASP A 2 17.02 -16.64 13.94
CA ASP A 2 17.04 -17.32 15.25
C ASP A 2 17.27 -16.43 16.49
N LYS A 3 17.99 -15.32 16.34
CA LYS A 3 18.26 -14.41 17.48
C LYS A 3 17.00 -13.70 18.02
N ILE A 4 16.04 -13.38 17.13
CA ILE A 4 14.78 -12.74 17.53
C ILE A 4 13.88 -13.75 18.24
N ARG A 5 13.85 -15.00 17.76
CA ARG A 5 13.08 -16.09 18.37
C ARG A 5 13.59 -16.43 19.77
N GLN A 6 14.91 -16.43 19.97
CA GLN A 6 15.51 -16.62 21.29
C GLN A 6 15.17 -15.47 22.26
N LYS A 7 15.20 -14.22 21.80
CA LYS A 7 14.85 -13.07 22.63
C LYS A 7 13.37 -13.10 23.05
N TYR A 8 12.47 -13.46 22.15
CA TYR A 8 11.04 -13.60 22.45
C TYR A 8 10.76 -14.71 23.49
N ASN A 9 11.42 -15.87 23.34
CA ASN A 9 11.25 -17.00 24.27
C ASN A 9 11.89 -16.77 25.65
N LYS A 10 12.87 -15.86 25.77
CA LYS A 10 13.43 -15.45 27.05
C LYS A 10 12.44 -14.54 27.81
N ILE A 11 11.92 -13.51 27.15
CA ILE A 11 10.93 -12.59 27.74
C ILE A 11 9.67 -13.36 28.17
N LYS A 12 9.19 -14.28 27.33
CA LYS A 12 8.02 -15.10 27.68
C LYS A 12 8.25 -15.99 28.91
N ARG A 13 9.47 -16.48 29.14
CA ARG A 13 9.82 -17.26 30.35
C ARG A 13 9.94 -16.40 31.60
N GLU A 14 10.45 -15.18 31.47
CA GLU A 14 10.53 -14.22 32.58
C GLU A 14 9.15 -13.70 33.01
N MET A 15 8.18 -13.63 32.08
CA MET A 15 6.80 -13.24 32.39
C MET A 15 5.96 -14.38 33.01
N ILE A 16 6.23 -15.64 32.67
CA ILE A 16 5.44 -16.80 33.17
C ILE A 16 5.96 -17.33 34.51
N ASN A 17 7.27 -17.19 34.77
CA ASN A 17 7.90 -17.71 36.00
C ASN A 17 8.41 -16.59 36.93
N GLY A 18 7.86 -15.38 36.79
CA GLY A 18 8.13 -14.28 37.73
C GLY A 18 7.64 -14.65 39.14
N PRO A 19 8.39 -14.30 40.19
CA PRO A 19 8.07 -14.72 41.56
C PRO A 19 6.67 -14.25 41.97
N GLU A 20 5.82 -15.19 42.40
CA GLU A 20 4.46 -15.03 42.93
C GLU A 20 4.42 -14.27 44.27
N ASN A 21 5.07 -13.11 44.38
CA ASN A 21 5.24 -12.37 45.63
C ASN A 21 4.96 -10.86 45.50
N TRP A 22 3.85 -10.48 44.85
CA TRP A 22 3.38 -9.08 44.80
C TRP A 22 2.00 -8.83 45.42
N LEU A 23 1.53 -9.72 46.30
CA LEU A 23 0.40 -9.46 47.19
C LEU A 23 0.71 -9.91 48.62
N VAL A 24 1.76 -9.32 49.21
CA VAL A 24 1.87 -9.22 50.67
C VAL A 24 1.54 -7.77 51.04
N PHE A 25 0.23 -7.48 51.08
CA PHE A 25 -0.27 -6.29 51.75
C PHE A 25 -0.65 -6.71 53.18
N CYS A 26 0.14 -6.22 54.15
CA CYS A 26 -0.14 -6.16 55.57
C CYS A 26 -0.70 -7.41 56.26
N ASN A 27 0.18 -8.11 56.98
CA ASN A 27 -0.14 -9.10 57.99
C ASN A 27 -0.81 -8.45 59.23
N LYS A 28 -2.01 -7.88 59.05
CA LYS A 28 -2.81 -7.25 60.11
C LYS A 28 -4.21 -7.86 60.04
N LYS A 29 -4.66 -8.49 61.12
CA LYS A 29 -6.06 -8.91 61.30
C LYS A 29 -6.95 -7.73 60.91
N LEU A 30 -7.81 -7.93 59.91
CA LEU A 30 -8.96 -7.06 59.63
C LEU A 30 -9.87 -7.15 60.86
N GLY A 31 -9.62 -6.29 61.84
CA GLY A 31 -10.51 -6.05 62.96
C GLY A 31 -11.80 -5.42 62.43
N ASP A 32 -12.92 -6.01 62.85
CA ASP A 32 -14.29 -5.50 62.80
C ASP A 32 -14.54 -4.20 62.02
N ILE A 33 -14.95 -4.35 60.76
CA ILE A 33 -15.60 -3.28 59.96
C ILE A 33 -17.12 -3.18 60.33
N SER A 34 -17.58 -4.01 61.27
CA SER A 34 -19.01 -4.19 61.60
C SER A 34 -19.63 -3.05 62.43
N ASN A 35 -18.85 -2.06 62.89
CA ASN A 35 -19.31 -0.99 63.78
C ASN A 35 -18.99 0.43 63.29
N ILE A 36 -19.01 0.65 61.97
CA ILE A 36 -18.95 2.01 61.42
C ILE A 36 -20.38 2.56 61.36
N ASP A 37 -20.63 3.62 62.14
CA ASP A 37 -21.91 4.35 62.12
C ASP A 37 -22.26 4.76 60.68
N GLY A 38 -23.45 4.37 60.21
CA GLY A 38 -23.91 4.58 58.84
C GLY A 38 -23.93 6.06 58.43
N SER A 39 -23.98 6.98 59.40
CA SER A 39 -23.85 8.42 59.15
C SER A 39 -22.43 8.81 58.71
N TYR A 40 -21.41 8.25 59.36
CA TYR A 40 -20.00 8.50 59.01
C TYR A 40 -19.61 7.92 57.66
N LEU A 41 -20.10 6.72 57.33
CA LEU A 41 -19.83 6.10 56.03
C LEU A 41 -20.46 6.91 54.88
N LYS A 42 -21.69 7.43 55.07
CA LYS A 42 -22.35 8.29 54.09
C LYS A 42 -21.58 9.58 53.85
N ASN A 43 -21.14 10.26 54.91
CA ASN A 43 -20.35 11.49 54.79
C ASN A 43 -19.00 11.24 54.12
N PHE A 44 -18.33 10.13 54.45
CA PHE A 44 -17.07 9.75 53.84
C PHE A 44 -17.21 9.46 52.33
N LEU A 45 -18.25 8.72 51.93
CA LEU A 45 -18.55 8.47 50.52
C LEU A 45 -18.89 9.75 49.76
N LEU A 46 -19.59 10.69 50.40
CA LEU A 46 -19.94 11.98 49.81
C LEU A 46 -18.68 12.83 49.57
N VAL A 47 -17.73 12.84 50.51
CA VAL A 47 -16.44 13.52 50.35
C VAL A 47 -15.62 12.91 49.21
N ILE A 48 -15.58 11.58 49.10
CA ILE A 48 -14.91 10.89 47.98
C ILE A 48 -15.56 11.27 46.65
N LEU A 49 -16.89 11.27 46.58
CA LEU A 49 -17.61 11.58 45.36
C LEU A 49 -17.37 13.04 44.92
N VAL A 50 -17.40 13.99 45.85
CA VAL A 50 -17.08 15.41 45.56
C VAL A 50 -15.63 15.56 45.09
N SER A 51 -14.69 14.85 45.72
CA SER A 51 -13.27 14.89 45.35
C SER A 51 -13.03 14.26 43.97
N PHE A 52 -13.74 13.18 43.64
CA PHE A 52 -13.64 12.55 42.33
C PHE A 52 -14.22 13.45 41.23
N LEU A 53 -15.36 14.10 41.49
CA LEU A 53 -15.98 15.03 40.53
C LEU A 53 -15.11 16.28 40.28
N SER A 54 -14.42 16.79 41.31
CA SER A 54 -13.52 17.93 41.12
C SER A 54 -12.26 17.57 40.31
N VAL A 55 -11.68 16.39 40.55
CA VAL A 55 -10.55 15.89 39.75
C VAL A 55 -10.99 15.58 38.31
N PHE A 56 -12.16 14.96 38.13
CA PHE A 56 -12.69 14.64 36.80
C PHE A 56 -12.97 15.89 35.97
N THR A 57 -13.54 16.94 36.58
CA THR A 57 -13.79 18.22 35.89
C THR A 57 -12.48 18.93 35.53
N TYR A 58 -11.47 18.93 36.41
CA TYR A 58 -10.14 19.46 36.12
C TYR A 58 -9.48 18.75 34.92
N PHE A 59 -9.49 17.41 34.91
CA PHE A 59 -8.90 16.62 33.82
C PHE A 59 -9.66 16.76 32.49
N SER A 60 -10.98 16.93 32.56
CA SER A 60 -11.81 17.16 31.38
C SER A 60 -11.55 18.53 30.74
N LEU A 61 -11.26 19.57 31.54
CA LEU A 61 -10.90 20.90 31.02
C LEU A 61 -9.54 20.88 30.31
N GLU A 62 -8.54 20.22 30.90
CA GLU A 62 -7.22 20.05 30.26
C GLU A 62 -7.30 19.28 28.92
N SER A 63 -8.26 18.36 28.81
CA SER A 63 -8.51 17.62 27.57
C SER A 63 -9.11 18.51 26.46
N ILE A 64 -9.91 19.52 26.80
CA ILE A 64 -10.53 20.43 25.82
C ILE A 64 -9.51 21.42 25.25
N ASP A 65 -8.60 21.95 26.07
CA ASP A 65 -7.54 22.85 25.59
C ASP A 65 -6.59 22.16 24.61
N ASN A 66 -6.33 20.86 24.82
CA ASN A 66 -5.55 20.03 23.90
C ASN A 66 -6.26 19.76 22.54
N ILE A 67 -7.59 19.77 22.49
CA ILE A 67 -8.36 19.58 21.25
C ILE A 67 -8.38 20.86 20.41
N LYS A 68 -8.41 22.04 21.04
CA LYS A 68 -8.48 23.34 20.33
C LYS A 68 -7.16 23.73 19.65
N TYR A 69 -6.06 23.10 20.04
CA TYR A 69 -4.70 23.33 19.53
C TYR A 69 -4.16 22.17 18.68
N GLN A 70 -5.01 21.53 17.88
CA GLN A 70 -4.54 20.75 16.73
C GLN A 70 -4.79 21.60 15.49
N PRO A 71 -3.84 22.43 15.03
CA PRO A 71 -3.98 23.05 13.72
C PRO A 71 -4.19 21.91 12.73
N ALA A 72 -5.26 22.00 11.94
CA ALA A 72 -5.57 21.03 10.91
C ALA A 72 -4.27 20.75 10.14
N LYS A 73 -3.72 19.54 10.31
CA LYS A 73 -2.53 19.10 9.60
C LYS A 73 -2.95 19.04 8.14
N THR A 74 -2.75 20.13 7.43
CA THR A 74 -2.97 20.20 5.99
C THR A 74 -2.06 19.14 5.39
N MET A 75 -2.69 18.03 4.97
CA MET A 75 -2.04 17.04 4.14
C MET A 75 -1.59 17.81 2.91
N GLN A 76 -0.29 18.11 2.83
CA GLN A 76 0.27 18.66 1.61
C GLN A 76 0.04 17.59 0.54
N VAL A 77 -1.01 17.76 -0.24
CA VAL A 77 -1.24 16.95 -1.42
C VAL A 77 -0.12 17.35 -2.36
N ASN A 78 0.93 16.54 -2.37
CA ASN A 78 1.98 16.62 -3.37
C ASN A 78 1.28 16.31 -4.70
N LEU A 79 0.82 17.36 -5.38
CA LEU A 79 0.19 17.27 -6.69
C LEU A 79 1.27 16.79 -7.64
N VAL A 80 1.36 15.48 -7.82
CA VAL A 80 2.26 14.86 -8.80
C VAL A 80 2.00 15.58 -10.12
N LYS A 81 3.00 16.33 -10.59
CA LYS A 81 2.92 17.14 -11.79
C LYS A 81 2.70 16.20 -12.98
N ARG A 82 1.53 16.29 -13.61
CA ARG A 82 1.19 15.52 -14.82
C ARG A 82 1.37 16.36 -16.07
N ASN A 83 1.85 15.75 -17.14
CA ASN A 83 1.94 16.39 -18.44
C ASN A 83 0.59 16.30 -19.17
N ILE A 84 -0.16 17.42 -19.21
CA ILE A 84 -1.50 17.48 -19.81
C ILE A 84 -1.49 17.20 -21.31
N GLU A 85 -0.44 17.64 -22.00
CA GLU A 85 -0.30 17.40 -23.44
C GLU A 85 -0.13 15.91 -23.71
N LEU A 86 0.83 15.26 -23.03
CA LEU A 86 1.06 13.82 -23.10
C LEU A 86 -0.21 13.05 -22.76
N GLU A 87 -0.92 13.43 -21.69
CA GLU A 87 -2.19 12.79 -21.31
C GLU A 87 -3.22 12.84 -22.44
N ASN A 88 -3.37 14.00 -23.09
CA ASN A 88 -4.32 14.16 -24.19
C ASN A 88 -3.91 13.34 -25.42
N ARG A 89 -2.59 13.27 -25.75
CA ARG A 89 -2.08 12.44 -26.85
C ARG A 89 -2.40 10.95 -26.59
N ILE A 90 -2.07 10.46 -25.39
CA ILE A 90 -2.34 9.07 -25.01
C ILE A 90 -3.83 8.80 -25.02
N ARG A 91 -4.63 9.65 -24.38
CA ARG A 91 -6.09 9.48 -24.30
C ARG A 91 -6.73 9.41 -25.68
N LYS A 92 -6.34 10.29 -26.59
CA LYS A 92 -6.83 10.27 -27.98
C LYS A 92 -6.46 8.96 -28.69
N ALA A 93 -5.24 8.47 -28.52
CA ALA A 93 -4.81 7.25 -29.16
C ALA A 93 -5.45 5.98 -28.56
N THR A 94 -5.77 6.00 -27.28
CA THR A 94 -6.36 4.87 -26.55
C THR A 94 -7.88 4.97 -26.40
N ALA A 95 -8.54 5.91 -27.09
CA ALA A 95 -9.96 6.17 -26.95
C ALA A 95 -10.80 4.91 -27.19
N GLY A 96 -11.71 4.60 -26.25
CA GLY A 96 -12.58 3.43 -26.31
C GLY A 96 -11.90 2.11 -25.88
N PHE A 97 -10.69 2.17 -25.32
CA PHE A 97 -10.00 1.02 -24.74
C PHE A 97 -9.88 1.16 -23.21
N PRO A 98 -9.85 0.06 -22.43
CA PRO A 98 -9.77 0.14 -20.97
C PRO A 98 -8.58 0.94 -20.42
N ILE A 99 -7.44 0.98 -21.11
CA ILE A 99 -6.28 1.79 -20.71
C ILE A 99 -6.53 3.30 -20.71
N GLU A 100 -7.56 3.79 -21.41
CA GLU A 100 -7.92 5.21 -21.42
C GLU A 100 -8.13 5.76 -20.01
N ASN A 101 -8.72 4.95 -19.12
CA ASN A 101 -8.97 5.31 -17.73
C ASN A 101 -7.68 5.49 -16.91
N MET A 102 -6.55 4.99 -17.41
CA MET A 102 -5.25 5.07 -16.77
C MET A 102 -4.38 6.23 -17.27
N THR A 103 -4.81 6.94 -18.31
CA THR A 103 -4.04 8.03 -18.98
C THR A 103 -3.49 9.07 -18.02
N ARG A 104 -4.29 9.52 -17.05
CA ARG A 104 -3.88 10.47 -15.99
C ARG A 104 -2.72 10.01 -15.12
N TYR A 105 -2.53 8.70 -14.98
CA TYR A 105 -1.43 8.11 -14.21
C TYR A 105 -0.21 7.92 -15.11
N ILE A 106 -0.41 7.47 -16.35
CA ILE A 106 0.66 7.31 -17.33
C ILE A 106 1.33 8.66 -17.62
N ALA A 107 0.55 9.74 -17.70
CA ALA A 107 1.05 11.09 -17.94
C ALA A 107 1.78 11.75 -16.74
N GLN A 108 1.93 11.03 -15.63
CA GLN A 108 2.83 11.44 -14.54
C GLN A 108 4.26 10.97 -14.77
N GLU A 109 4.47 10.07 -15.72
CA GLU A 109 5.78 9.59 -16.14
C GLU A 109 6.39 10.51 -17.21
N ASP A 110 7.70 10.40 -17.42
CA ASP A 110 8.39 11.02 -18.55
C ASP A 110 7.93 10.41 -19.89
N GLU A 111 8.18 11.12 -20.99
CA GLU A 111 7.67 10.71 -22.32
C GLU A 111 8.17 9.32 -22.74
N GLN A 112 9.43 8.99 -22.47
CA GLN A 112 10.02 7.71 -22.84
C GLN A 112 9.34 6.55 -22.08
N THR A 113 9.22 6.68 -20.77
CA THR A 113 8.51 5.69 -19.94
C THR A 113 7.05 5.56 -20.38
N ALA A 114 6.35 6.67 -20.60
CA ALA A 114 4.96 6.66 -21.04
C ALA A 114 4.78 5.98 -22.41
N ALA A 115 5.68 6.24 -23.36
CA ALA A 115 5.67 5.60 -24.67
C ALA A 115 5.79 4.08 -24.56
N PHE A 116 6.72 3.57 -23.75
CA PHE A 116 6.84 2.14 -23.50
C PHE A 116 5.61 1.55 -22.81
N ILE A 117 5.05 2.23 -21.81
CA ILE A 117 3.81 1.79 -21.13
C ILE A 117 2.70 1.59 -22.16
N VAL A 118 2.47 2.56 -23.04
CA VAL A 118 1.36 2.49 -24.02
C VAL A 118 1.63 1.46 -25.12
N ALA A 119 2.88 1.37 -25.59
CA ALA A 119 3.29 0.44 -26.64
C ALA A 119 3.21 -1.02 -26.18
N ILE A 120 3.74 -1.34 -25.00
CA ILE A 120 3.68 -2.70 -24.44
C ILE A 120 2.23 -3.09 -24.16
N ALA A 121 1.41 -2.18 -23.59
CA ALA A 121 -0.01 -2.49 -23.36
C ALA A 121 -0.75 -2.81 -24.67
N LYS A 122 -0.41 -2.12 -25.76
CA LYS A 122 -0.98 -2.42 -27.08
C LYS A 122 -0.64 -3.85 -27.50
N LYS A 123 0.62 -4.22 -27.33
CA LYS A 123 1.11 -5.53 -27.74
C LYS A 123 0.51 -6.67 -26.89
N GLU A 124 0.51 -6.51 -25.57
CA GLU A 124 0.20 -7.59 -24.63
C GLU A 124 -1.31 -7.83 -24.49
N SER A 125 -2.13 -6.78 -24.55
CA SER A 125 -3.57 -6.89 -24.27
C SER A 125 -4.45 -6.18 -25.28
N ASN A 126 -3.88 -5.59 -26.33
CA ASN A 126 -4.56 -4.63 -27.19
C ASN A 126 -5.22 -3.52 -26.36
N TRP A 127 -4.42 -2.87 -25.51
CA TRP A 127 -4.84 -1.80 -24.59
C TRP A 127 -5.94 -2.19 -23.60
N GLY A 128 -5.90 -3.45 -23.14
CA GLY A 128 -6.84 -3.98 -22.16
C GLY A 128 -8.07 -4.66 -22.74
N LYS A 129 -8.15 -4.90 -24.06
CA LYS A 129 -9.23 -5.73 -24.63
C LYS A 129 -9.12 -7.20 -24.24
N ARG A 130 -7.91 -7.68 -23.92
CA ARG A 130 -7.64 -9.06 -23.50
C ARG A 130 -6.83 -9.04 -22.21
N THR A 131 -7.48 -9.32 -21.10
CA THR A 131 -6.92 -9.11 -19.75
C THR A 131 -7.11 -10.33 -18.88
N PRO A 132 -6.19 -10.58 -17.94
CA PRO A 132 -6.42 -11.57 -16.91
C PRO A 132 -7.59 -11.12 -16.02
N LYS A 133 -8.40 -12.08 -15.62
CA LYS A 133 -9.49 -11.88 -14.66
C LYS A 133 -9.27 -12.72 -13.43
N ARG A 134 -9.81 -12.29 -12.30
CA ARG A 134 -9.88 -13.07 -11.07
C ARG A 134 -11.33 -13.07 -10.59
N ASN A 135 -11.95 -14.25 -10.51
CA ASN A 135 -13.36 -14.39 -10.11
C ASN A 135 -14.32 -13.52 -10.96
N GLY A 136 -14.01 -13.33 -12.25
CA GLY A 136 -14.78 -12.47 -13.15
C GLY A 136 -14.42 -10.98 -13.10
N GLU A 137 -13.65 -10.54 -12.10
CA GLU A 137 -13.20 -9.14 -11.96
C GLU A 137 -11.95 -8.85 -12.80
N GLU A 138 -11.86 -7.63 -13.31
CA GLU A 138 -10.70 -7.13 -14.06
C GLU A 138 -9.49 -6.89 -13.14
N CYS A 139 -8.32 -7.38 -13.55
CA CYS A 139 -7.08 -7.29 -12.77
C CYS A 139 -6.22 -6.05 -13.04
N ASN A 140 -6.71 -5.11 -13.87
CA ASN A 140 -5.98 -3.91 -14.30
C ASN A 140 -4.57 -4.17 -14.90
N ASN A 141 -4.32 -5.38 -15.41
CA ASN A 141 -3.02 -5.78 -15.95
C ASN A 141 -3.07 -5.85 -17.47
N PHE A 142 -2.56 -4.81 -18.12
CA PHE A 142 -2.59 -4.66 -19.58
C PHE A 142 -1.26 -5.02 -20.25
N TRP A 143 -0.24 -5.36 -19.46
CA TRP A 143 1.15 -5.52 -19.91
C TRP A 143 1.66 -6.96 -19.74
N GLY A 144 0.79 -7.91 -19.38
CA GLY A 144 1.22 -9.27 -19.08
C GLY A 144 2.12 -9.36 -17.84
N PHE A 145 2.08 -8.36 -16.95
CA PHE A 145 3.00 -8.23 -15.82
C PHE A 145 2.93 -9.43 -14.86
N ARG A 146 4.08 -9.92 -14.40
CA ARG A 146 4.20 -11.09 -13.52
C ARG A 146 5.11 -10.79 -12.32
N GLN A 147 4.57 -10.08 -11.34
CA GLN A 147 5.11 -9.95 -10.00
C GLN A 147 4.21 -10.68 -9.00
N LYS A 148 4.80 -11.51 -8.14
CA LYS A 148 4.05 -12.21 -7.09
C LYS A 148 3.42 -11.20 -6.14
N ARG A 149 2.10 -11.29 -5.96
CA ARG A 149 1.29 -10.52 -5.00
C ARG A 149 0.28 -11.44 -4.33
N GLU A 150 -0.42 -10.93 -3.31
CA GLU A 150 -1.53 -11.64 -2.67
C GLU A 150 -2.64 -11.96 -3.68
N ARG A 151 -2.92 -11.02 -4.60
CA ARG A 151 -3.87 -11.21 -5.70
C ARG A 151 -3.14 -11.62 -6.98
N MET A 152 -3.47 -12.80 -7.49
CA MET A 152 -2.99 -13.31 -8.79
C MET A 152 -4.19 -13.59 -9.70
N GLY A 153 -4.09 -13.18 -10.96
CA GLY A 153 -5.04 -13.49 -12.02
C GLY A 153 -4.68 -14.80 -12.74
N SER A 154 -5.44 -15.12 -13.80
CA SER A 154 -5.16 -16.27 -14.67
C SER A 154 -3.73 -16.24 -15.24
N GLY A 155 -3.15 -17.42 -15.49
CA GLY A 155 -1.81 -17.54 -16.13
C GLY A 155 -0.64 -16.97 -15.31
N GLY A 156 -0.83 -16.78 -14.00
CA GLY A 156 0.20 -16.22 -13.10
C GLY A 156 0.43 -14.72 -13.28
N HIS A 157 -0.51 -14.01 -13.91
CA HIS A 157 -0.44 -12.56 -14.04
C HIS A 157 -0.77 -11.86 -12.72
N THR A 158 -0.08 -10.76 -12.44
CA THR A 158 -0.40 -9.91 -11.29
C THR A 158 -1.82 -9.37 -11.41
N CYS A 159 -2.57 -9.40 -10.32
CA CYS A 159 -3.86 -8.73 -10.22
C CYS A 159 -3.71 -7.50 -9.33
N PHE A 160 -3.68 -6.31 -9.94
CA PHE A 160 -3.41 -5.06 -9.23
C PHE A 160 -4.63 -4.59 -8.44
N ASP A 161 -4.38 -3.90 -7.33
CA ASP A 161 -5.45 -3.43 -6.44
C ASP A 161 -6.28 -2.31 -7.08
N ASN A 162 -5.63 -1.48 -7.90
CA ASN A 162 -6.27 -0.40 -8.65
C ASN A 162 -5.40 0.06 -9.83
N GLN A 163 -5.96 0.93 -10.66
CA GLN A 163 -5.31 1.48 -11.86
C GLN A 163 -4.02 2.25 -11.57
N ARG A 164 -3.96 2.99 -10.45
CA ARG A 164 -2.76 3.74 -10.06
C ARG A 164 -1.63 2.78 -9.67
N ASP A 165 -1.95 1.77 -8.87
CA ASP A 165 -1.00 0.71 -8.48
C ASP A 165 -0.46 -0.03 -9.71
N ALA A 166 -1.34 -0.37 -10.67
CA ALA A 166 -0.95 -1.01 -11.92
C ALA A 166 0.05 -0.16 -12.73
N VAL A 167 -0.30 1.10 -13.01
CA VAL A 167 0.58 1.99 -13.79
C VAL A 167 1.89 2.23 -13.05
N LYS A 168 1.85 2.50 -11.74
CA LYS A 168 3.05 2.74 -10.94
C LYS A 168 3.99 1.54 -11.00
N SER A 169 3.48 0.34 -10.79
CA SER A 169 4.30 -0.88 -10.75
C SER A 169 4.97 -1.17 -12.10
N VAL A 170 4.25 -0.91 -13.19
CA VAL A 170 4.79 -1.08 -14.55
C VAL A 170 5.78 0.02 -14.89
N ALA A 171 5.49 1.27 -14.55
CA ALA A 171 6.38 2.41 -14.74
C ALA A 171 7.69 2.23 -13.97
N ASP A 172 7.63 1.84 -12.70
CA ASP A 172 8.81 1.58 -11.87
C ASP A 172 9.70 0.51 -12.52
N ARG A 173 9.10 -0.57 -13.07
CA ARG A 173 9.87 -1.62 -13.75
C ARG A 173 10.48 -1.14 -15.07
N ILE A 174 9.74 -0.37 -15.87
CA ILE A 174 10.25 0.18 -17.14
C ILE A 174 11.40 1.14 -16.88
N LYS A 175 11.27 2.00 -15.86
CA LYS A 175 12.32 2.92 -15.44
C LYS A 175 13.57 2.18 -14.99
N GLU A 176 13.42 1.13 -14.18
CA GLU A 176 14.54 0.28 -13.80
C GLU A 176 15.27 -0.30 -15.03
N LEU A 177 14.53 -0.72 -16.07
CA LEU A 177 15.14 -1.20 -17.31
C LEU A 177 15.88 -0.08 -18.06
N ILE A 178 15.24 1.09 -18.21
CA ILE A 178 15.83 2.27 -18.86
C ILE A 178 17.12 2.71 -18.14
N ASP A 179 17.09 2.76 -16.80
CA ASP A 179 18.22 3.12 -15.95
C ASP A 179 19.39 2.12 -16.11
N ASN A 180 19.09 0.87 -16.45
CA ASN A 180 20.06 -0.17 -16.78
C ASN A 180 20.48 -0.18 -18.26
N GLY A 181 20.12 0.85 -19.03
CA GLY A 181 20.49 0.99 -20.44
C GLY A 181 19.59 0.25 -21.42
N ILE A 182 18.47 -0.33 -20.97
CA ILE A 182 17.49 -1.01 -21.82
C ILE A 182 16.43 0.03 -22.21
N ASN A 183 16.71 0.82 -23.24
CA ASN A 183 15.94 2.05 -23.51
C ASN A 183 15.47 2.19 -24.98
N THR A 184 15.70 1.17 -25.81
CA THR A 184 15.13 1.03 -27.15
C THR A 184 14.09 -0.11 -27.21
N PRO A 185 13.14 -0.11 -28.17
CA PRO A 185 12.21 -1.23 -28.37
C PRO A 185 12.88 -2.59 -28.60
N GLU A 186 14.03 -2.59 -29.27
CA GLU A 186 14.86 -3.77 -29.52
C GLU A 186 15.41 -4.36 -28.21
N GLU A 187 15.90 -3.52 -27.30
CA GLU A 187 16.41 -3.95 -25.99
C GLU A 187 15.26 -4.29 -25.03
N MET A 188 14.15 -3.55 -25.10
CA MET A 188 12.97 -3.71 -24.25
C MET A 188 12.27 -5.07 -24.44
N VAL A 189 12.70 -5.88 -25.41
CA VAL A 189 12.32 -7.29 -25.56
C VAL A 189 12.52 -8.12 -24.29
N VAL A 190 13.39 -7.65 -23.37
CA VAL A 190 13.53 -8.22 -22.03
C VAL A 190 12.20 -8.30 -21.27
N TRP A 191 11.24 -7.43 -21.59
CA TRP A 191 9.87 -7.52 -21.06
C TRP A 191 9.17 -8.84 -21.43
N LYS A 192 9.39 -9.33 -22.66
CA LYS A 192 8.74 -10.52 -23.21
C LYS A 192 9.39 -11.81 -22.74
N CYS A 193 10.72 -11.92 -22.83
CA CYS A 193 11.45 -13.17 -22.62
C CYS A 193 12.40 -13.16 -21.42
N GLY A 194 12.55 -12.03 -20.73
CA GLY A 194 13.64 -11.85 -19.77
C GLY A 194 14.96 -11.61 -20.50
N TYR A 195 16.09 -11.91 -19.85
CA TYR A 195 17.41 -11.64 -20.41
C TYR A 195 17.87 -12.62 -21.51
N SER A 196 17.11 -13.69 -21.78
CA SER A 196 17.36 -14.61 -22.89
C SER A 196 16.04 -14.97 -23.58
N CYS A 197 16.06 -14.95 -24.91
CA CYS A 197 14.94 -15.31 -25.78
C CYS A 197 15.10 -16.71 -26.40
N ASP A 198 16.07 -17.53 -25.98
CA ASP A 198 16.43 -18.80 -26.63
C ASP A 198 15.29 -19.83 -26.64
N ALA A 199 14.39 -19.75 -25.65
CA ALA A 199 13.22 -20.61 -25.54
C ALA A 199 12.02 -20.13 -26.39
N HIS A 200 12.17 -19.03 -27.13
CA HIS A 200 11.11 -18.44 -27.93
C HIS A 200 11.37 -18.60 -29.43
N ASN A 201 10.27 -18.70 -30.20
CA ASN A 201 10.34 -18.63 -31.65
C ASN A 201 10.84 -17.23 -32.09
N PRO A 202 11.91 -17.12 -32.91
CA PRO A 202 12.48 -15.84 -33.33
C PRO A 202 11.48 -14.91 -34.01
N GLU A 203 10.64 -15.41 -34.92
CA GLU A 203 9.62 -14.61 -35.62
C GLU A 203 8.61 -13.99 -34.63
N SER A 204 8.27 -14.71 -33.55
CA SER A 204 7.41 -14.18 -32.48
C SER A 204 8.06 -13.03 -31.71
N VAL A 205 9.38 -13.10 -31.54
CA VAL A 205 10.19 -12.06 -30.88
C VAL A 205 10.29 -10.83 -31.78
N ASP A 206 10.67 -11.02 -33.04
CA ASP A 206 10.80 -9.93 -34.02
C ASP A 206 9.47 -9.20 -34.23
N LYS A 207 8.37 -9.94 -34.33
CA LYS A 207 7.03 -9.35 -34.39
C LYS A 207 6.70 -8.55 -33.15
N TRP A 208 7.11 -9.00 -31.96
CA TRP A 208 6.88 -8.26 -30.73
C TRP A 208 7.65 -6.94 -30.73
N ILE A 209 8.94 -6.97 -31.11
CA ILE A 209 9.77 -5.78 -31.22
C ILE A 209 9.18 -4.81 -32.24
N ALA A 210 8.80 -5.29 -33.42
CA ALA A 210 8.21 -4.48 -34.47
C ALA A 210 6.90 -3.80 -34.03
N ASP A 211 6.01 -4.55 -33.36
CA ASP A 211 4.76 -4.01 -32.82
C ASP A 211 5.04 -2.94 -31.76
N VAL A 212 5.92 -3.21 -30.79
CA VAL A 212 6.26 -2.26 -29.72
C VAL A 212 6.91 -1.02 -30.30
N LYS A 213 7.89 -1.16 -31.20
CA LYS A 213 8.55 -0.05 -31.90
C LYS A 213 7.57 0.83 -32.65
N TYR A 214 6.62 0.23 -33.37
CA TYR A 214 5.60 0.97 -34.12
C TYR A 214 4.76 1.87 -33.22
N TYR A 215 4.33 1.38 -32.06
CA TYR A 215 3.54 2.18 -31.13
C TYR A 215 4.40 3.12 -30.28
N TYR A 216 5.61 2.73 -29.90
CA TYR A 216 6.56 3.58 -29.17
C TYR A 216 6.84 4.87 -29.95
N ASN A 217 7.11 4.77 -31.25
CA ASN A 217 7.38 5.93 -32.11
C ASN A 217 6.18 6.87 -32.34
N LYS A 218 4.99 6.54 -31.82
CA LYS A 218 3.79 7.40 -31.92
C LYS A 218 3.57 8.32 -30.72
N PHE A 219 4.33 8.15 -29.64
CA PHE A 219 4.14 8.87 -28.38
C PHE A 219 5.41 9.61 -27.98
#